data_AF-A0A2N1QNH1-F1
#
_entry.id   AF-A0A2N1QNH1-F1
#
_cell.length_a   1.000
_cell.length_b   1.000
_cell.length_c   1.000
_cell.angle_alpha   90.00
_cell.angle_beta   90.00
_cell.angle_gamma   90.00
#
_symmetry.space_group_name_H-M   'P 1'
#
loop_
_entity.id
_entity.type
_entity.pdbx_description
1 polymer ?
#
loop_
_entity_poly.entity_id
_entity_poly.type
_entity_poly.pdbx_seq_one_letter_code
_entity_poly.pdbx_strand_id
1 'polypeptide(L)'
;MKTTLRRCVVICAMLLAELFFCILIYGSASSANPVEASQEAEKTVLEVAKVNVEASVREIPLDKQAIQDRITEIQTELDALIEKKENLLETENIEEDDLRRTLVALGSLQNVYSRLMSAQDNLTEAKREQEAQEKKSAEPDISGQPPFNLSFYEDVRNRYESVEQRLEAVNSSLRLSEGSVSTVDEQIRRMEEQYKVLSEEFQNLKNASGVKQLLQVKEAEADLETSKVSRIVQDLNIEAQNISRNLLLAERDNLKTGLEFVKKHVAYDEKDRTARGERIGEQIAAAREKLPGLREDRERARIALSRSQGALTSARNE
;
A
#
# COMPACT_ATOMS: atom_id res chain seq x y z
N MET A 1 -41.68 -49.96 35.96
CA MET A 1 -40.36 -50.21 36.57
C MET A 1 -39.47 -51.24 35.85
N LYS A 2 -39.79 -51.71 34.62
CA LYS A 2 -38.90 -52.63 33.86
C LYS A 2 -38.09 -51.94 32.75
N THR A 3 -38.33 -50.65 32.49
CA THR A 3 -37.67 -49.87 31.42
C THR A 3 -36.48 -49.04 31.89
N THR A 4 -36.36 -48.76 33.20
CA THR A 4 -35.23 -48.03 33.78
C THR A 4 -34.01 -48.92 34.02
N LEU A 5 -34.21 -50.19 34.39
CA LEU A 5 -33.09 -51.13 34.62
C LEU A 5 -32.33 -51.48 33.32
N ARG A 6 -33.04 -51.53 32.17
CA ARG A 6 -32.40 -51.77 30.86
C ARG A 6 -31.53 -50.61 30.38
N ARG A 7 -31.81 -49.38 30.81
CA ARG A 7 -31.02 -48.20 30.41
C ARG A 7 -29.71 -48.09 31.22
N CYS A 8 -29.70 -48.47 32.51
CA CYS A 8 -28.47 -48.51 33.29
C CYS A 8 -27.46 -49.58 32.82
N VAL A 9 -27.94 -50.74 32.35
CA VAL A 9 -27.05 -51.81 31.87
C VAL A 9 -26.36 -51.42 30.55
N VAL A 10 -27.04 -50.68 29.67
CA VAL A 10 -26.46 -50.21 28.40
C VAL A 10 -25.42 -49.10 28.64
N ILE A 11 -25.66 -48.20 29.60
CA ILE A 11 -24.73 -47.13 29.95
C ILE A 11 -23.46 -47.68 30.63
N CYS A 12 -23.58 -48.68 31.53
CA CYS A 12 -22.41 -49.35 32.10
C CYS A 12 -21.61 -50.18 31.09
N ALA A 13 -22.28 -50.77 30.08
CA ALA A 13 -21.59 -51.52 29.03
C ALA A 13 -20.82 -50.60 28.06
N MET A 14 -21.31 -49.38 27.79
CA MET A 14 -20.60 -48.39 26.96
C MET A 14 -19.39 -47.78 27.69
N LEU A 15 -19.51 -47.49 28.99
CA LEU A 15 -18.37 -46.97 29.77
C LEU A 15 -17.24 -47.99 29.96
N LEU A 16 -17.56 -49.29 30.05
CA LEU A 16 -16.53 -50.34 30.08
C LEU A 16 -15.86 -50.57 28.72
N ALA A 17 -16.54 -50.28 27.61
CA ALA A 17 -15.96 -50.38 26.27
C ALA A 17 -15.00 -49.22 25.96
N GLU A 18 -15.30 -47.99 26.42
CA GLU A 18 -14.40 -46.84 26.28
C GLU A 18 -13.14 -46.98 27.15
N LEU A 19 -13.26 -47.54 28.35
CA LEU A 19 -12.11 -47.74 29.24
C LEU A 19 -11.16 -48.84 28.72
N PHE A 20 -11.68 -49.82 27.97
CA PHE A 20 -10.86 -50.85 27.31
C PHE A 20 -10.13 -50.31 26.06
N PHE A 21 -10.72 -49.30 25.38
CA PHE A 21 -10.08 -48.64 24.23
C PHE A 21 -8.94 -47.71 24.66
N CYS A 22 -9.06 -47.06 25.83
CA CYS A 22 -7.98 -46.24 26.41
C CYS A 22 -6.76 -47.06 26.85
N ILE A 23 -6.94 -48.32 27.28
CA ILE A 23 -5.83 -49.19 27.70
C ILE A 23 -5.10 -49.80 26.49
N LEU A 24 -5.77 -49.99 25.35
CA LEU A 24 -5.15 -50.53 24.14
C LEU A 24 -4.32 -49.51 23.33
N ILE A 25 -4.50 -48.20 23.53
CA ILE A 25 -3.70 -47.16 22.87
C ILE A 25 -2.49 -46.74 23.73
N TYR A 26 -2.52 -46.93 25.05
CA TYR A 26 -1.37 -46.69 25.94
C TYR A 26 -0.39 -47.88 26.07
N GLY A 27 -0.66 -48.99 25.38
CA GLY A 27 0.17 -50.20 25.37
C GLY A 27 1.12 -50.28 24.18
N SER A 28 1.97 -49.27 23.97
CA SER A 28 3.12 -49.36 23.05
C SER A 28 4.26 -48.48 23.57
N ALA A 29 4.77 -48.84 24.75
CA ALA A 29 6.11 -48.47 25.14
C ALA A 29 7.10 -49.22 24.22
N SER A 30 7.43 -48.62 23.07
CA SER A 30 8.68 -48.90 22.39
C SER A 30 9.70 -47.88 22.90
N SER A 31 10.74 -48.40 23.53
CA SER A 31 11.93 -47.66 23.94
C SER A 31 12.62 -47.07 22.71
N ALA A 32 12.41 -45.78 22.48
CA ALA A 32 13.29 -44.96 21.64
C ALA A 32 13.84 -43.82 22.52
N ASN A 33 15.13 -43.56 22.41
CA ASN A 33 15.88 -42.64 23.26
C ASN A 33 15.27 -41.22 23.24
N PRO A 34 15.31 -40.47 24.36
CA PRO A 34 14.85 -39.08 24.42
C PRO A 34 15.69 -38.10 23.56
N VAL A 35 16.74 -38.61 22.90
CA VAL A 35 17.62 -37.83 22.01
C VAL A 35 17.03 -37.73 20.59
N GLU A 36 16.21 -38.67 20.13
CA GLU A 36 15.67 -38.67 18.75
C GLU A 36 14.42 -37.78 18.59
N ALA A 37 13.52 -37.72 19.58
CA ALA A 37 12.33 -36.87 19.52
C ALA A 37 12.66 -35.36 19.63
N SER A 38 13.72 -35.00 20.37
CA SER A 38 14.22 -33.61 20.41
C SER A 38 14.89 -33.22 19.09
N GLN A 39 15.52 -34.18 18.40
CA GLN A 39 16.12 -33.96 17.09
C GLN A 39 15.08 -33.93 15.95
N GLU A 40 13.94 -34.62 16.09
CA GLU A 40 12.81 -34.52 15.16
C GLU A 40 12.02 -33.22 15.33
N ALA A 41 11.87 -32.71 16.57
CA ALA A 41 11.33 -31.39 16.83
C ALA A 41 12.28 -30.27 16.33
N GLU A 42 13.59 -30.37 16.58
CA GLU A 42 14.59 -29.45 16.01
C GLU A 42 14.64 -29.53 14.48
N LYS A 43 14.52 -30.73 13.88
CA LYS A 43 14.46 -30.89 12.42
C LYS A 43 13.19 -30.31 11.82
N THR A 44 12.04 -30.42 12.48
CA THR A 44 10.78 -29.87 11.97
C THR A 44 10.67 -28.36 12.15
N VAL A 45 11.30 -27.79 13.17
CA VAL A 45 11.45 -26.32 13.31
C VAL A 45 12.41 -25.77 12.24
N LEU A 46 13.44 -26.52 11.84
CA LEU A 46 14.30 -26.15 10.70
C LEU A 46 13.63 -26.37 9.33
N GLU A 47 12.66 -27.29 9.21
CA GLU A 47 12.08 -27.65 7.89
C GLU A 47 10.98 -26.69 7.42
N VAL A 48 10.38 -25.90 8.32
CA VAL A 48 9.52 -24.76 7.95
C VAL A 48 10.35 -23.52 7.55
N ALA A 49 11.65 -23.55 7.80
CA ALA A 49 12.60 -22.49 7.45
C ALA A 49 13.69 -22.98 6.49
N LYS A 50 13.35 -23.77 5.47
CA LYS A 50 14.10 -23.74 4.19
C LYS A 50 13.85 -22.39 3.50
N VAL A 51 14.23 -21.31 4.18
CA VAL A 51 14.56 -20.06 3.52
C VAL A 51 15.75 -20.43 2.64
N ASN A 52 15.57 -20.30 1.35
CA ASN A 52 16.67 -20.37 0.41
C ASN A 52 17.58 -19.17 0.71
N VAL A 53 18.49 -19.31 1.69
CA VAL A 53 19.51 -18.29 2.01
C VAL A 53 20.63 -18.35 0.97
N GLU A 54 20.27 -18.49 -0.31
CA GLU A 54 21.11 -18.10 -1.43
C GLU A 54 20.87 -16.61 -1.64
N ALA A 55 21.66 -15.81 -0.93
CA ALA A 55 22.16 -14.45 -1.17
C ALA A 55 21.58 -13.58 -2.32
N SER A 56 20.28 -13.58 -2.59
CA SER A 56 19.63 -12.56 -3.40
C SER A 56 18.28 -12.22 -2.80
N VAL A 57 18.13 -10.96 -2.38
CA VAL A 57 16.82 -10.33 -2.17
C VAL A 57 15.92 -10.72 -3.34
N ARG A 58 14.75 -11.26 -3.05
CA ARG A 58 13.80 -11.76 -4.05
C ARG A 58 13.56 -10.70 -5.12
N GLU A 59 13.56 -11.10 -6.39
CA GLU A 59 13.22 -10.19 -7.48
C GLU A 59 11.78 -9.68 -7.28
N ILE A 60 11.59 -8.36 -7.38
CA ILE A 60 10.29 -7.75 -7.14
C ILE A 60 9.39 -8.00 -8.35
N PRO A 61 8.23 -8.66 -8.18
CA PRO A 61 7.32 -8.92 -9.27
C PRO A 61 6.73 -7.60 -9.81
N LEU A 62 6.68 -7.48 -11.14
CA LEU A 62 6.02 -6.39 -11.84
C LEU A 62 4.74 -6.83 -12.56
N ASP A 63 4.41 -8.12 -12.54
CA ASP A 63 3.12 -8.58 -13.05
C ASP A 63 2.06 -8.51 -11.94
N LYS A 64 0.83 -8.11 -12.30
CA LYS A 64 -0.27 -7.94 -11.33
C LYS A 64 -0.61 -9.23 -10.59
N GLN A 65 -0.62 -10.36 -11.29
CA GLN A 65 -0.91 -11.64 -10.66
C GLN A 65 0.21 -12.01 -9.69
N ALA A 66 1.46 -11.83 -10.09
CA ALA A 66 2.60 -12.11 -9.23
C ALA A 66 2.69 -11.18 -7.99
N ILE A 67 2.27 -9.91 -8.11
CA ILE A 67 2.12 -8.99 -6.97
C ILE A 67 1.04 -9.49 -6.01
N GLN A 68 -0.11 -9.90 -6.54
CA GLN A 68 -1.21 -10.43 -5.74
C GLN A 68 -0.80 -11.72 -5.02
N ASP A 69 -0.10 -12.61 -5.71
CA ASP A 69 0.43 -13.85 -5.14
C ASP A 69 1.41 -13.52 -4.00
N ARG A 70 2.30 -12.53 -4.17
CA ARG A 70 3.22 -12.09 -3.10
C ARG A 70 2.49 -11.48 -1.90
N ILE A 71 1.42 -10.71 -2.11
CA ILE A 71 0.57 -10.20 -1.02
C ILE A 71 -0.05 -11.35 -0.23
N THR A 72 -0.52 -12.40 -0.91
CA THR A 72 -1.10 -13.58 -0.28
C THR A 72 -0.06 -14.42 0.47
N GLU A 73 1.16 -14.55 -0.07
CA GLU A 73 2.27 -15.18 0.65
C GLU A 73 2.59 -14.42 1.94
N ILE A 74 2.75 -13.09 1.88
CA ILE A 74 3.03 -12.26 3.07
C ILE A 74 1.92 -12.39 4.12
N GLN A 75 0.65 -12.42 3.68
CA GLN A 75 -0.49 -12.66 4.57
C GLN A 75 -0.38 -14.03 5.27
N THR A 76 -0.01 -15.07 4.52
CA THR A 76 0.19 -16.41 5.07
C THR A 76 1.33 -16.44 6.09
N GLU A 77 2.43 -15.72 5.82
CA GLU A 77 3.55 -15.56 6.76
C GLU A 77 3.12 -14.84 8.05
N LEU A 78 2.35 -13.75 7.94
CA LEU A 78 1.79 -13.02 9.08
C LEU A 78 0.88 -13.92 9.94
N ASP A 79 -0.05 -14.63 9.30
CA ASP A 79 -0.99 -15.50 9.99
C ASP A 79 -0.28 -16.64 10.72
N ALA A 80 0.75 -17.23 10.09
CA ALA A 80 1.57 -18.28 10.72
C ALA A 80 2.35 -17.80 11.95
N LEU A 81 2.88 -16.56 11.93
CA LEU A 81 3.56 -15.98 13.09
C LEU A 81 2.59 -15.65 14.22
N ILE A 82 1.39 -15.18 13.89
CA ILE A 82 0.32 -14.90 14.86
C ILE A 82 -0.15 -16.20 15.51
N GLU A 83 -0.40 -17.25 14.73
CA GLU A 83 -0.83 -18.56 15.24
C GLU A 83 0.21 -19.17 16.18
N LYS A 84 1.51 -19.01 15.86
CA LYS A 84 2.61 -19.56 16.66
C LYS A 84 3.04 -18.66 17.82
N LYS A 85 2.41 -17.51 18.03
CA LYS A 85 2.81 -16.50 19.03
C LYS A 85 3.08 -17.10 20.41
N GLU A 86 2.12 -17.84 20.97
CA GLU A 86 2.24 -18.41 22.32
C GLU A 86 3.44 -19.35 22.41
N ASN A 87 3.62 -20.22 21.42
CA ASN A 87 4.72 -21.19 21.38
C ASN A 87 6.09 -20.51 21.20
N LEU A 88 6.16 -19.43 20.42
CA LEU A 88 7.38 -18.64 20.23
C LEU A 88 7.80 -17.91 21.52
N LEU A 89 6.84 -17.41 22.30
CA LEU A 89 7.12 -16.71 23.55
C LEU A 89 7.47 -17.67 24.69
N GLU A 90 6.73 -18.77 24.82
CA GLU A 90 6.83 -19.70 25.96
C GLU A 90 7.93 -20.76 25.78
N THR A 91 8.09 -21.30 24.56
CA THR A 91 8.98 -22.44 24.29
C THR A 91 10.32 -21.99 23.73
N GLU A 92 10.33 -21.01 22.83
CA GLU A 92 11.54 -20.52 22.15
C GLU A 92 12.19 -19.30 22.86
N ASN A 93 11.59 -18.83 23.96
CA ASN A 93 12.06 -17.71 24.79
C ASN A 93 12.36 -16.43 23.97
N ILE A 94 11.49 -16.12 23.01
CA ILE A 94 11.58 -14.92 22.17
C ILE A 94 10.93 -13.75 22.90
N GLU A 95 11.53 -12.57 22.80
CA GLU A 95 10.94 -11.35 23.34
C GLU A 95 9.72 -10.93 22.49
N GLU A 96 8.63 -10.54 23.14
CA GLU A 96 7.42 -10.08 22.44
C GLU A 96 7.69 -8.92 21.49
N ASP A 97 8.69 -8.08 21.81
CA ASP A 97 9.12 -6.98 20.96
C ASP A 97 9.76 -7.45 19.64
N ASP A 98 10.59 -8.50 19.65
CA ASP A 98 11.21 -9.07 18.44
C ASP A 98 10.12 -9.61 17.47
N LEU A 99 9.13 -10.31 18.01
CA LEU A 99 7.98 -10.80 17.24
C LEU A 99 7.14 -9.64 16.70
N ARG A 100 6.85 -8.63 17.53
CA ARG A 100 6.08 -7.44 17.13
C ARG A 100 6.77 -6.68 16.00
N ARG A 101 8.08 -6.46 16.08
CA ARG A 101 8.85 -5.78 15.02
C ARG A 101 8.75 -6.52 13.69
N THR A 102 8.92 -7.83 13.71
CA THR A 102 8.77 -8.68 12.51
C THR A 102 7.37 -8.56 11.89
N LEU A 103 6.31 -8.61 12.70
CA LEU A 103 4.93 -8.46 12.23
C LEU A 103 4.68 -7.08 11.61
N VAL A 104 5.25 -6.01 12.20
CA VAL A 104 5.13 -4.64 11.67
C VAL A 104 5.88 -4.50 10.33
N ALA A 105 7.07 -5.09 10.21
CA ALA A 105 7.84 -5.09 8.97
C ALA A 105 7.09 -5.81 7.83
N LEU A 106 6.55 -7.01 8.10
CA LEU A 106 5.74 -7.76 7.13
C LEU A 106 4.44 -7.04 6.75
N GLY A 107 3.75 -6.41 7.72
CA GLY A 107 2.57 -5.59 7.42
C GLY A 107 2.90 -4.36 6.57
N SER A 108 4.06 -3.74 6.80
CA SER A 108 4.56 -2.63 5.97
C SER A 108 4.88 -3.09 4.55
N LEU A 109 5.47 -4.28 4.41
CA LEU A 109 5.76 -4.91 3.13
C LEU A 109 4.46 -5.19 2.34
N GLN A 110 3.45 -5.78 2.98
CA GLN A 110 2.15 -6.03 2.36
C GLN A 110 1.49 -4.73 1.85
N ASN A 111 1.57 -3.65 2.64
CA ASN A 111 1.03 -2.35 2.28
C ASN A 111 1.76 -1.74 1.08
N VAL A 112 3.10 -1.83 1.03
CA VAL A 112 3.83 -1.30 -0.13
C VAL A 112 3.54 -2.06 -1.43
N TYR A 113 3.32 -3.39 -1.37
CA TYR A 113 2.88 -4.15 -2.55
C TYR A 113 1.47 -3.75 -3.01
N SER A 114 0.56 -3.45 -2.08
CA SER A 114 -0.76 -2.90 -2.44
C SER A 114 -0.63 -1.53 -3.13
N ARG A 115 0.31 -0.69 -2.69
CA ARG A 115 0.65 0.57 -3.35
C ARG A 115 1.31 0.37 -4.72
N LEU A 116 2.13 -0.67 -4.90
CA LEU A 116 2.70 -1.05 -6.19
C LEU A 116 1.61 -1.38 -7.21
N MET A 117 0.63 -2.20 -6.81
CA MET A 117 -0.51 -2.52 -7.67
C MET A 117 -1.27 -1.25 -8.10
N SER A 118 -1.53 -0.35 -7.16
CA SER A 118 -2.19 0.94 -7.45
C SER A 118 -1.37 1.83 -8.39
N ALA A 119 -0.04 1.87 -8.20
CA ALA A 119 0.85 2.64 -9.07
C ALA A 119 0.87 2.10 -10.51
N GLN A 120 0.77 0.78 -10.69
CA GLN A 120 0.64 0.17 -12.01
C GLN A 120 -0.69 0.50 -12.69
N ASP A 121 -1.79 0.52 -11.93
CA ASP A 121 -3.10 0.93 -12.45
C ASP A 121 -3.06 2.39 -12.94
N ASN A 122 -2.52 3.29 -12.13
CA ASN A 122 -2.37 4.70 -12.48
C ASN A 122 -1.49 4.89 -13.74
N LEU A 123 -0.38 4.16 -13.84
CA LEU A 123 0.48 4.23 -15.04
C LEU A 123 -0.22 3.70 -16.29
N THR A 124 -0.99 2.61 -16.14
CA THR A 124 -1.77 2.02 -17.24
C THR A 124 -2.84 3.00 -17.73
N GLU A 125 -3.53 3.66 -16.80
CA GLU A 125 -4.52 4.69 -17.12
C GLU A 125 -3.87 5.89 -17.81
N ALA A 126 -2.75 6.40 -17.30
CA ALA A 126 -2.02 7.50 -17.92
C ALA A 126 -1.58 7.17 -19.37
N LYS A 127 -1.07 5.95 -19.60
CA LYS A 127 -0.71 5.47 -20.95
C LYS A 127 -1.93 5.39 -21.87
N ARG A 128 -3.06 4.90 -21.37
CA ARG A 128 -4.31 4.86 -22.12
C ARG A 128 -4.81 6.26 -22.49
N GLU A 129 -4.74 7.22 -21.56
CA GLU A 129 -5.09 8.62 -21.84
C GLU A 129 -4.18 9.22 -22.91
N GLN A 130 -2.88 8.92 -22.85
CA GLN A 130 -1.92 9.36 -23.85
C GLN A 130 -2.25 8.83 -25.24
N GLU A 131 -2.49 7.52 -25.37
CA GLU A 131 -2.90 6.91 -26.64
C GLU A 131 -4.22 7.49 -27.17
N ALA A 132 -5.16 7.80 -26.28
CA ALA A 132 -6.44 8.42 -26.66
C ALA A 132 -6.24 9.85 -27.18
N GLN A 133 -5.27 10.59 -26.62
CA GLN A 133 -4.92 11.92 -27.08
C GLN A 133 -4.19 11.91 -28.41
N GLU A 134 -3.28 10.95 -28.64
CA GLU A 134 -2.58 10.75 -29.92
C GLU A 134 -3.55 10.43 -31.08
N LYS A 135 -4.70 9.83 -30.78
CA LYS A 135 -5.77 9.54 -31.75
C LYS A 135 -6.65 10.74 -32.06
N LYS A 136 -6.62 11.81 -31.26
CA LYS A 136 -7.37 13.05 -31.54
C LYS A 136 -6.59 13.93 -32.52
N SER A 137 -7.30 14.60 -33.42
CA SER A 137 -6.67 15.51 -34.39
C SER A 137 -5.90 16.63 -33.67
N ALA A 138 -4.74 16.98 -34.20
CA ALA A 138 -3.89 18.06 -33.68
C ALA A 138 -4.45 19.48 -33.89
N GLU A 139 -5.63 19.61 -34.51
CA GLU A 139 -6.27 20.90 -34.69
C GLU A 139 -6.84 21.42 -33.35
N PRO A 140 -6.69 22.72 -33.05
CA PRO A 140 -7.26 23.30 -31.86
C PRO A 140 -8.79 23.19 -31.92
N ASP A 141 -9.36 22.41 -31.01
CA ASP A 141 -10.80 22.20 -30.89
C ASP A 141 -11.49 23.45 -30.31
N ILE A 142 -11.63 24.47 -31.16
CA ILE A 142 -12.42 25.68 -30.90
C ILE A 142 -13.79 25.43 -31.52
N SER A 143 -14.75 25.05 -30.68
CA SER A 143 -16.12 24.80 -31.13
C SER A 143 -16.83 26.13 -31.46
N GLY A 144 -17.01 26.42 -32.74
CA GLY A 144 -17.84 27.54 -33.20
C GLY A 144 -17.23 28.34 -34.35
N GLN A 145 -18.04 29.20 -34.96
CA GLN A 145 -17.60 30.12 -36.00
C GLN A 145 -17.57 31.55 -35.47
N PRO A 146 -16.58 32.37 -35.89
CA PRO A 146 -16.53 33.78 -35.52
C PRO A 146 -17.71 34.56 -36.14
N PRO A 147 -18.10 35.71 -35.56
CA PRO A 147 -17.48 36.37 -34.40
C PRO A 147 -17.87 35.72 -33.06
N PHE A 148 -16.93 35.66 -32.12
CA PHE A 148 -17.14 35.10 -30.79
C PHE A 148 -17.59 36.18 -29.81
N ASN A 149 -18.47 35.83 -28.85
CA ASN A 149 -18.82 36.73 -27.75
C ASN A 149 -17.74 36.70 -26.64
N LEU A 150 -17.85 37.62 -25.68
CA LEU A 150 -16.88 37.74 -24.61
C LEU A 150 -16.89 36.51 -23.70
N SER A 151 -18.05 35.91 -23.46
CA SER A 151 -18.14 34.71 -22.64
C SER A 151 -17.40 33.53 -23.22
N PHE A 152 -17.48 33.31 -24.53
CA PHE A 152 -16.73 32.26 -25.21
C PHE A 152 -15.22 32.45 -25.04
N TYR A 153 -14.73 33.68 -25.20
CA TYR A 153 -13.32 34.02 -24.94
C TYR A 153 -12.91 33.70 -23.50
N GLU A 154 -13.72 34.12 -22.52
CA GLU A 154 -13.43 33.86 -21.12
C GLU A 154 -13.49 32.37 -20.77
N ASP A 155 -14.36 31.58 -21.40
CA ASP A 155 -14.43 30.13 -21.16
C ASP A 155 -13.16 29.43 -21.66
N VAL A 156 -12.66 29.79 -22.85
CA VAL A 156 -11.37 29.30 -23.36
C VAL A 156 -10.22 29.75 -22.46
N ARG A 157 -10.25 31.00 -21.99
CA ARG A 157 -9.25 31.54 -21.05
C ARG A 157 -9.26 30.79 -19.71
N ASN A 158 -10.43 30.53 -19.14
CA ASN A 158 -10.58 29.81 -17.87
C ASN A 158 -10.06 28.37 -17.99
N ARG A 159 -10.30 27.70 -19.12
CA ARG A 159 -9.72 26.38 -19.41
C ARG A 159 -8.19 26.45 -19.47
N TYR A 160 -7.65 27.45 -20.16
CA TYR A 160 -6.19 27.67 -20.25
C TYR A 160 -5.57 27.88 -18.85
N GLU A 161 -6.13 28.79 -18.05
CA GLU A 161 -5.64 29.08 -16.69
C GLU A 161 -5.75 27.85 -15.77
N SER A 162 -6.84 27.07 -15.90
CA SER A 162 -7.01 25.81 -15.17
C SER A 162 -5.94 24.77 -15.53
N VAL A 163 -5.61 24.63 -16.81
CA VAL A 163 -4.53 23.74 -17.26
C VAL A 163 -3.17 24.20 -16.74
N GLU A 164 -2.90 25.51 -16.73
CA GLU A 164 -1.66 26.04 -16.13
C GLU A 164 -1.54 25.74 -14.63
N GLN A 165 -2.63 25.90 -13.87
CA GLN A 165 -2.65 25.54 -12.45
C GLN A 165 -2.40 24.04 -12.23
N ARG A 166 -3.03 23.18 -13.05
CA ARG A 166 -2.78 21.73 -13.02
C ARG A 166 -1.34 21.39 -13.36
N LEU A 167 -0.74 22.06 -14.35
CA LEU A 167 0.68 21.91 -14.69
C LEU A 167 1.59 22.27 -13.53
N GLU A 168 1.32 23.37 -12.83
CA GLU A 168 2.09 23.77 -11.66
C GLU A 168 2.00 22.75 -10.53
N ALA A 169 0.80 22.22 -10.26
CA ALA A 169 0.58 21.16 -9.30
C ALA A 169 1.34 19.87 -9.66
N VAL A 170 1.26 19.43 -10.93
CA VAL A 170 1.99 18.24 -11.41
C VAL A 170 3.50 18.45 -11.35
N ASN A 171 4.02 19.61 -11.77
CA ASN A 171 5.45 19.91 -11.69
C ASN A 171 5.95 19.95 -10.23
N SER A 172 5.15 20.47 -9.31
CA SER A 172 5.48 20.48 -7.89
C SER A 172 5.51 19.06 -7.32
N SER A 173 4.53 18.23 -7.69
CA SER A 173 4.50 16.80 -7.33
C SER A 173 5.72 16.05 -7.87
N LEU A 174 6.06 16.23 -9.14
CA LEU A 174 7.24 15.62 -9.77
C LEU A 174 8.52 15.99 -9.02
N ARG A 175 8.72 17.29 -8.71
CA ARG A 175 9.90 17.74 -7.95
C ARG A 175 9.99 17.10 -6.56
N LEU A 176 8.86 16.93 -5.88
CA LEU A 176 8.83 16.26 -4.58
C LEU A 176 9.17 14.77 -4.72
N SER A 177 8.59 14.09 -5.72
CA SER A 177 8.87 12.68 -6.00
C SER A 177 10.34 12.46 -6.37
N GLU A 178 10.87 13.23 -7.32
CA GLU A 178 12.28 13.18 -7.75
C GLU A 178 13.24 13.50 -6.61
N GLY A 179 12.92 14.51 -5.78
CA GLY A 179 13.73 14.88 -4.61
C GLY A 179 13.78 13.78 -3.53
N SER A 180 12.77 12.91 -3.47
CA SER A 180 12.72 11.81 -2.51
C SER A 180 13.49 10.57 -2.97
N VAL A 181 13.79 10.44 -4.26
CA VAL A 181 14.47 9.25 -4.83
C VAL A 181 15.81 8.99 -4.16
N SER A 182 16.66 10.00 -4.04
CA SER A 182 17.99 9.84 -3.42
C SER A 182 17.92 9.41 -1.96
N THR A 183 16.87 9.80 -1.24
CA THR A 183 16.67 9.39 0.15
C THR A 183 16.27 7.92 0.26
N VAL A 184 15.46 7.43 -0.68
CA VAL A 184 15.09 6.01 -0.76
C VAL A 184 16.28 5.16 -1.19
N ASP A 185 17.08 5.62 -2.15
CA ASP A 185 18.29 4.90 -2.59
C ASP A 185 19.31 4.75 -1.44
N GLU A 186 19.51 5.81 -0.66
CA GLU A 186 20.38 5.77 0.54
C GLU A 186 19.81 4.84 1.62
N GLN A 187 18.48 4.85 1.82
CA GLN A 187 17.81 3.92 2.73
C GLN A 187 17.99 2.47 2.28
N ILE A 188 17.84 2.17 0.98
CA ILE A 188 18.07 0.83 0.42
C ILE A 188 19.49 0.38 0.73
N ARG A 189 20.51 1.19 0.46
CA ARG A 189 21.91 0.83 0.74
C ARG A 189 22.14 0.45 2.21
N ARG A 190 21.57 1.22 3.14
CA ARG A 190 21.67 0.93 4.58
C ARG A 190 20.98 -0.38 4.94
N MET A 191 19.79 -0.62 4.40
CA MET A 191 19.05 -1.87 4.62
C MET A 191 19.76 -3.08 3.99
N GLU A 192 20.41 -2.91 2.83
CA GLU A 192 21.22 -3.95 2.20
C GLU A 192 22.42 -4.35 3.07
N GLU A 193 23.11 -3.36 3.64
CA GLU A 193 24.22 -3.62 4.56
C GLU A 193 23.75 -4.30 5.85
N GLN A 194 22.65 -3.82 6.45
CA GLN A 194 22.07 -4.44 7.65
C GLN A 194 21.62 -5.88 7.40
N TYR A 195 20.87 -6.12 6.32
CA TYR A 195 20.44 -7.46 5.94
C TYR A 195 21.63 -8.39 5.71
N LYS A 196 22.68 -7.90 5.02
CA LYS A 196 23.89 -8.68 4.78
C LYS A 196 24.57 -9.09 6.09
N VAL A 197 24.79 -8.15 7.01
CA VAL A 197 25.43 -8.44 8.31
C VAL A 197 24.62 -9.46 9.11
N LEU A 198 23.31 -9.26 9.25
CA LEU A 198 22.44 -10.16 10.00
C LEU A 198 22.36 -11.55 9.35
N SER A 199 22.33 -11.62 8.02
CA SER A 199 22.33 -12.89 7.28
C SER A 199 23.63 -13.66 7.47
N GLU A 200 24.79 -12.98 7.41
CA GLU A 200 26.10 -13.58 7.66
C GLU A 200 26.24 -14.04 9.12
N GLU A 201 25.77 -13.26 10.09
CA GLU A 201 25.75 -13.65 11.50
C GLU A 201 24.89 -14.89 11.73
N PHE A 202 23.71 -14.94 11.11
CA PHE A 202 22.81 -16.10 11.18
C PHE A 202 23.43 -17.36 10.58
N GLN A 203 24.07 -17.27 9.42
CA GLN A 203 24.75 -18.41 8.78
C GLN A 203 25.92 -18.97 9.62
N ASN A 204 26.55 -18.11 10.43
CA ASN A 204 27.67 -18.49 11.28
C ASN A 204 27.25 -19.07 12.65
N LEU A 205 25.94 -19.15 12.94
CA LEU A 205 25.44 -19.77 14.17
C LEU A 205 25.66 -21.29 14.14
N LYS A 206 26.40 -21.80 15.12
CA LYS A 206 26.71 -23.24 15.27
C LYS A 206 25.74 -24.00 16.19
N ASN A 207 24.79 -23.30 16.83
CA ASN A 207 23.95 -23.85 17.90
C ASN A 207 22.46 -23.73 17.53
N ALA A 208 21.64 -24.66 18.02
CA ALA A 208 20.31 -24.95 17.49
C ALA A 208 19.16 -23.96 17.84
N SER A 209 19.32 -23.03 18.79
CA SER A 209 18.26 -22.04 19.08
C SER A 209 18.51 -20.70 18.35
N GLY A 210 18.46 -20.71 17.03
CA GLY A 210 18.66 -19.54 16.17
C GLY A 210 17.39 -18.73 15.86
N VAL A 211 16.27 -19.02 16.51
CA VAL A 211 14.95 -18.48 16.12
C VAL A 211 14.88 -16.95 16.28
N LYS A 212 15.52 -16.38 17.32
CA LYS A 212 15.62 -14.92 17.48
C LYS A 212 16.36 -14.26 16.31
N GLN A 213 17.52 -14.82 15.93
CA GLN A 213 18.29 -14.29 14.81
C GLN A 213 17.57 -14.49 13.48
N LEU A 214 16.80 -15.59 13.33
CA LEU A 214 15.94 -15.78 12.17
C LEU A 214 14.86 -14.68 12.07
N LEU A 215 14.21 -14.33 13.17
CA LEU A 215 13.24 -13.22 13.19
C LEU A 215 13.89 -11.88 12.82
N GLN A 216 15.10 -11.61 13.32
CA GLN A 216 15.85 -10.40 12.98
C GLN A 216 16.24 -10.35 11.49
N VAL A 217 16.66 -11.49 10.91
CA VAL A 217 16.91 -11.59 9.46
C VAL A 217 15.61 -11.37 8.68
N LYS A 218 14.48 -11.90 9.16
CA LYS A 218 13.16 -11.72 8.53
C LYS A 218 12.66 -10.28 8.57
N GLU A 219 12.83 -9.60 9.71
CA GLU A 219 12.57 -8.16 9.86
C GLU A 219 13.39 -7.37 8.83
N ALA A 220 14.71 -7.58 8.79
CA ALA A 220 15.61 -6.88 7.88
C ALA A 220 15.33 -7.20 6.40
N GLU A 221 14.98 -8.45 6.07
CA GLU A 221 14.56 -8.86 4.72
C GLU A 221 13.30 -8.09 4.28
N ALA A 222 12.29 -8.03 5.15
CA ALA A 222 11.03 -7.35 4.87
C ALA A 222 11.22 -5.83 4.72
N ASP A 223 12.05 -5.20 5.55
CA ASP A 223 12.37 -3.77 5.46
C ASP A 223 13.15 -3.41 4.19
N LEU A 224 14.08 -4.29 3.79
CA LEU A 224 14.83 -4.14 2.55
C LEU A 224 13.93 -4.28 1.32
N GLU A 225 13.10 -5.33 1.28
CA GLU A 225 12.12 -5.53 0.21
C GLU A 225 11.14 -4.34 0.17
N THR A 226 10.68 -3.86 1.33
CA THR A 226 9.79 -2.68 1.43
C THR A 226 10.41 -1.44 0.80
N SER A 227 11.69 -1.19 1.07
CA SER A 227 12.43 -0.04 0.55
C SER A 227 12.60 -0.15 -0.97
N LYS A 228 12.96 -1.34 -1.48
CA LYS A 228 13.09 -1.58 -2.92
C LYS A 228 11.76 -1.47 -3.67
N VAL A 229 10.66 -2.02 -3.12
CA VAL A 229 9.32 -1.88 -3.71
C VAL A 229 8.89 -0.41 -3.69
N SER A 230 9.16 0.32 -2.61
CA SER A 230 8.87 1.75 -2.52
C SER A 230 9.58 2.56 -3.61
N ARG A 231 10.82 2.19 -3.95
CA ARG A 231 11.57 2.82 -5.05
C ARG A 231 10.89 2.61 -6.40
N ILE A 232 10.45 1.38 -6.68
CA ILE A 232 9.72 1.05 -7.91
C ILE A 232 8.38 1.81 -7.96
N VAL A 233 7.64 1.87 -6.85
CA VAL A 233 6.40 2.68 -6.75
C VAL A 233 6.66 4.13 -7.10
N GLN A 234 7.76 4.72 -6.61
CA GLN A 234 8.14 6.09 -6.95
C GLN A 234 8.45 6.25 -8.45
N ASP A 235 9.20 5.32 -9.05
CA ASP A 235 9.51 5.36 -10.49
C ASP A 235 8.24 5.31 -11.34
N LEU A 236 7.32 4.39 -11.04
CA LEU A 236 6.04 4.28 -11.78
C LEU A 236 5.20 5.56 -11.64
N ASN A 237 5.17 6.16 -10.45
CA ASN A 237 4.44 7.41 -10.23
C ASN A 237 5.09 8.59 -10.97
N ILE A 238 6.43 8.67 -11.01
CA ILE A 238 7.16 9.68 -11.78
C ILE A 238 6.87 9.51 -13.28
N GLU A 239 6.86 8.27 -13.78
CA GLU A 239 6.51 7.98 -15.18
C GLU A 239 5.07 8.43 -15.50
N ALA A 240 4.10 8.05 -14.67
CA ALA A 240 2.70 8.45 -14.85
C ALA A 240 2.52 9.98 -14.81
N GLN A 241 3.16 10.66 -13.87
CA GLN A 241 3.11 12.12 -13.76
C GLN A 241 3.77 12.81 -14.97
N ASN A 242 4.86 12.25 -15.51
CA ASN A 242 5.49 12.76 -16.72
C ASN A 242 4.56 12.65 -17.94
N ILE A 243 3.81 11.54 -18.06
CA ILE A 243 2.78 11.40 -19.09
C ILE A 243 1.70 12.47 -18.92
N SER A 244 1.14 12.63 -17.72
CA SER A 244 0.13 13.65 -17.44
C SER A 244 0.65 15.07 -17.72
N ARG A 245 1.90 15.37 -17.35
CA ARG A 245 2.57 16.64 -17.64
C ARG A 245 2.61 16.92 -19.14
N ASN A 246 3.01 15.92 -19.95
CA ASN A 246 3.09 16.08 -21.39
C ASN A 246 1.72 16.30 -22.03
N LEU A 247 0.69 15.60 -21.57
CA LEU A 247 -0.69 15.80 -22.03
C LEU A 247 -1.21 17.20 -21.72
N LEU A 248 -0.96 17.68 -20.50
CA LEU A 248 -1.34 19.04 -20.10
C LEU A 248 -0.55 20.12 -20.86
N LEU A 249 0.73 19.88 -21.20
CA LEU A 249 1.51 20.79 -22.03
C LEU A 249 0.92 20.90 -23.44
N ALA A 250 0.56 19.77 -24.05
CA ALA A 250 -0.10 19.77 -25.36
C ALA A 250 -1.47 20.47 -25.31
N GLU A 251 -2.28 20.21 -24.27
CA GLU A 251 -3.57 20.89 -24.08
C GLU A 251 -3.39 22.41 -23.92
N ARG A 252 -2.41 22.83 -23.10
CA ARG A 252 -2.07 24.24 -22.91
C ARG A 252 -1.72 24.92 -24.23
N ASP A 253 -0.87 24.30 -25.05
CA ASP A 253 -0.41 24.89 -26.31
C ASP A 253 -1.53 25.00 -27.35
N ASN A 254 -2.43 24.00 -27.39
CA ASN A 254 -3.64 24.04 -28.18
C ASN A 254 -4.58 25.17 -27.72
N LEU A 255 -4.83 25.28 -26.41
CA LEU A 255 -5.67 26.33 -25.84
C LEU A 255 -5.07 27.72 -26.02
N LYS A 256 -3.74 27.86 -25.96
CA LYS A 256 -3.04 29.12 -26.21
C LYS A 256 -3.28 29.60 -27.64
N THR A 257 -3.07 28.70 -28.61
CA THR A 257 -3.33 28.98 -30.03
C THR A 257 -4.80 29.33 -30.26
N GLY A 258 -5.70 28.59 -29.61
CA GLY A 258 -7.13 28.87 -29.70
C GLY A 258 -7.55 30.20 -29.08
N LEU A 259 -6.98 30.54 -27.93
CA LEU A 259 -7.21 31.82 -27.26
C LEU A 259 -6.77 32.99 -28.14
N GLU A 260 -5.62 32.89 -28.81
CA GLU A 260 -5.14 33.91 -29.75
C GLU A 260 -6.07 34.06 -30.96
N PHE A 261 -6.59 32.95 -31.49
CA PHE A 261 -7.56 32.97 -32.58
C PHE A 261 -8.88 33.62 -32.16
N VAL A 262 -9.43 33.20 -31.02
CA VAL A 262 -10.69 33.74 -30.48
C VAL A 262 -10.54 35.23 -30.21
N LYS A 263 -9.45 35.65 -29.56
CA LYS A 263 -9.15 37.06 -29.26
C LYS A 263 -9.18 37.96 -30.49
N LYS A 264 -8.72 37.48 -31.65
CA LYS A 264 -8.75 38.22 -32.92
C LYS A 264 -10.16 38.39 -33.50
N HIS A 265 -11.12 37.57 -33.08
CA HIS A 265 -12.48 37.51 -33.62
C HIS A 265 -13.55 37.76 -32.55
N VAL A 266 -13.19 38.34 -31.39
CA VAL A 266 -14.17 38.72 -30.37
C VAL A 266 -14.96 39.94 -30.84
N ALA A 267 -16.28 39.86 -30.74
CA ALA A 267 -17.20 40.97 -30.92
C ALA A 267 -18.01 41.20 -29.64
N TYR A 268 -18.37 42.46 -29.41
CA TYR A 268 -19.21 42.84 -28.27
C TYR A 268 -20.64 42.32 -28.44
N ASP A 269 -21.18 41.73 -27.38
CA ASP A 269 -22.59 41.31 -27.28
C ASP A 269 -23.17 41.75 -25.93
N GLU A 270 -24.15 42.66 -25.97
CA GLU A 270 -24.81 43.21 -24.77
C GLU A 270 -25.63 42.13 -24.03
N LYS A 271 -26.21 41.17 -24.75
CA LYS A 271 -26.98 40.08 -24.13
C LYS A 271 -26.05 39.18 -23.35
N ASP A 272 -24.90 38.87 -23.92
CA ASP A 272 -23.84 38.09 -23.28
C ASP A 272 -23.32 38.77 -22.01
N ARG A 273 -23.05 40.08 -22.09
CA ARG A 273 -22.64 40.87 -20.92
C ARG A 273 -23.66 40.80 -19.78
N THR A 274 -24.94 40.98 -20.10
CA THR A 274 -26.03 40.98 -19.10
C THR A 274 -26.17 39.60 -18.46
N ALA A 275 -26.22 38.54 -19.27
CA ALA A 275 -26.29 37.16 -18.78
C ALA A 275 -25.08 36.80 -17.90
N ARG A 276 -23.89 37.32 -18.23
CA ARG A 276 -22.69 37.11 -17.42
C ARG A 276 -22.75 37.84 -16.08
N GLY A 277 -23.27 39.07 -16.07
CA GLY A 277 -23.52 39.80 -14.83
C GLY A 277 -24.42 39.04 -13.86
N GLU A 278 -25.49 38.42 -14.39
CA GLU A 278 -26.39 37.56 -13.62
C GLU A 278 -25.68 36.31 -13.08
N ARG A 279 -24.96 35.57 -13.94
CA ARG A 279 -24.19 34.38 -13.52
C ARG A 279 -23.14 34.68 -12.45
N ILE A 280 -22.43 35.80 -12.56
CA ILE A 280 -21.46 36.23 -11.53
C ILE A 280 -22.21 36.51 -10.21
N GLY A 281 -23.37 37.15 -10.27
CA GLY A 281 -24.24 37.36 -9.11
C GLY A 281 -24.64 36.05 -8.44
N GLU A 282 -25.05 35.05 -9.22
CA GLU A 282 -25.39 33.70 -8.74
C GLU A 282 -24.18 32.99 -8.12
N GLN A 283 -23.01 33.04 -8.77
CA GLN A 283 -21.78 32.46 -8.23
C GLN A 283 -21.36 33.10 -6.92
N ILE A 284 -21.47 34.43 -6.79
CA ILE A 284 -21.20 35.15 -5.54
C ILE A 284 -22.17 34.71 -4.45
N ALA A 285 -23.46 34.57 -4.77
CA ALA A 285 -24.46 34.12 -3.82
C ALA A 285 -24.17 32.68 -3.34
N ALA A 286 -23.90 31.76 -4.27
CA ALA A 286 -23.57 30.37 -3.95
C ALA A 286 -22.25 30.24 -3.16
N ALA A 287 -21.24 31.05 -3.48
CA ALA A 287 -19.99 31.07 -2.72
C ALA A 287 -20.22 31.58 -1.29
N ARG A 288 -21.04 32.62 -1.11
CA ARG A 288 -21.42 33.15 0.22
C ARG A 288 -22.20 32.12 1.04
N GLU A 289 -23.04 31.33 0.40
CA GLU A 289 -23.81 30.25 1.05
C GLU A 289 -22.91 29.10 1.50
N LYS A 290 -21.91 28.71 0.71
CA LYS A 290 -20.96 27.62 1.05
C LYS A 290 -19.90 28.03 2.08
N LEU A 291 -19.61 29.32 2.21
CA LEU A 291 -18.51 29.84 3.04
C LEU A 291 -18.60 29.45 4.53
N PRO A 292 -19.78 29.49 5.18
CA PRO A 292 -19.92 29.05 6.57
C PRO A 292 -19.61 27.55 6.76
N GLY A 293 -20.10 26.69 5.86
CA GLY A 293 -19.85 25.24 5.93
C GLY A 293 -18.37 24.90 5.78
N LEU A 294 -17.68 25.53 4.82
CA LEU A 294 -16.24 25.36 4.65
C LEU A 294 -15.42 25.84 5.85
N ARG A 295 -15.87 26.90 6.54
CA ARG A 295 -15.25 27.35 7.80
C ARG A 295 -15.42 26.32 8.91
N GLU A 296 -16.60 25.71 9.00
CA GLU A 296 -16.87 24.65 9.97
C GLU A 296 -16.06 23.38 9.68
N ASP A 297 -15.97 22.96 8.42
CA ASP A 297 -15.16 21.82 7.99
C ASP A 297 -13.68 22.04 8.29
N ARG A 298 -13.17 23.24 8.00
CA ARG A 298 -11.79 23.63 8.34
C ARG A 298 -11.55 23.52 9.85
N GLU A 299 -12.47 24.00 10.68
CA GLU A 299 -12.31 23.95 12.13
C GLU A 299 -12.37 22.51 12.64
N ARG A 300 -13.27 21.67 12.09
CA ARG A 300 -13.31 20.23 12.39
C ARG A 300 -12.00 19.53 12.02
N ALA A 301 -11.47 19.79 10.83
CA ALA A 301 -10.18 19.23 10.40
C ALA A 301 -9.03 19.70 11.30
N ARG A 302 -9.01 20.98 11.69
CA ARG A 302 -8.01 21.53 12.61
C ARG A 302 -8.06 20.85 13.98
N ILE A 303 -9.26 20.64 14.52
CA ILE A 303 -9.45 19.94 15.80
C ILE A 303 -8.98 18.48 15.68
N ALA A 304 -9.31 17.79 14.60
CA ALA A 304 -8.87 16.41 14.36
C ALA A 304 -7.34 16.31 14.24
N LEU A 305 -6.70 17.24 13.54
CA LEU A 305 -5.25 17.31 13.44
C LEU A 305 -4.61 17.54 14.82
N SER A 306 -5.12 18.52 15.59
CA SER A 306 -4.63 18.78 16.95
C SER A 306 -4.75 17.54 17.86
N ARG A 307 -5.87 16.81 17.77
CA ARG A 307 -6.07 15.56 18.52
C ARG A 307 -5.09 14.46 18.11
N SER A 308 -4.92 14.24 16.81
CA SER A 308 -3.98 13.22 16.31
C SER A 308 -2.52 13.54 16.66
N GLN A 309 -2.13 14.81 16.57
CA GLN A 309 -0.82 15.27 17.03
C GLN A 309 -0.65 15.07 18.54
N GLY A 310 -1.66 15.42 19.33
CA GLY A 310 -1.70 15.18 20.77
C GLY A 310 -1.50 13.70 21.12
N ALA A 311 -2.24 12.81 20.45
CA ALA A 311 -2.14 11.36 20.61
C ALA A 311 -0.76 10.80 20.21
N LEU A 312 -0.15 11.34 19.15
CA LEU A 312 1.21 10.98 18.74
C LEU A 312 2.25 11.43 19.78
N THR A 313 2.09 12.62 20.35
CA THR A 313 2.98 13.08 21.43
C THR A 313 2.80 12.30 22.73
N SER A 314 1.58 11.91 23.10
CA SER A 314 1.36 11.08 24.29
C SER A 314 1.93 9.67 24.08
N ALA A 315 1.70 9.05 22.92
CA ALA A 315 2.25 7.74 22.58
C ALA A 315 3.79 7.72 22.44
N ARG A 316 4.43 8.87 22.29
CA ARG A 316 5.90 9.02 22.27
C ARG A 316 6.50 9.18 23.68
N ASN A 317 5.69 9.60 24.64
CA ASN A 317 6.12 9.90 26.01
C ASN A 317 5.71 8.82 27.04
N GLU A 318 4.97 7.80 26.58
CA GLU A 318 4.73 6.52 27.28
C GLU A 318 5.75 5.47 26.80
#